data_AF-A0A643K1E8-F1
#
_entry.id   AF-A0A643K1E8-F1
#
_cell.length_a   1.000
_cell.length_b   1.000
_cell.length_c   1.000
_cell.angle_alpha   90.00
_cell.angle_beta   90.00
_cell.angle_gamma   90.00
#
_symmetry.space_group_name_H-M   'P 1'
#
loop_
_entity.id
_entity.type
_entity.pdbx_description
1 polymer ?
#
loop_
_entity_poly.entity_id
_entity_poly.type
_entity_poly.pdbx_seq_one_letter_code
_entity_poly.pdbx_strand_id
1 'polypeptide(L)'
;MPDCIFCAIASRDIHGRIVHETEHSLAFLDVNPLAPGHTLVVPKDHYARLDDLPDEISADLFRTVDELVPRVEEAVDADATNVGINNGPAAGQEVEHVHVHIVPRFEDDGGNPIHAVAGDVPDLSDEEMDDIEAALSGL
;
A
#
# COMPACT_ATOMS: atom_id res chain seq x y z
N MET A 1 0.20 -19.95 -2.85
CA MET A 1 0.94 -19.77 -4.11
C MET A 1 2.42 -20.00 -3.83
N PRO A 2 3.05 -21.04 -4.41
CA PRO A 2 4.39 -21.49 -3.99
C PRO A 2 5.54 -20.51 -4.29
N ASP A 3 5.34 -19.49 -5.15
CA ASP A 3 6.41 -18.56 -5.57
C ASP A 3 6.22 -17.12 -5.06
N CYS A 4 5.24 -16.85 -4.18
CA CYS A 4 5.02 -15.50 -3.65
C CYS A 4 5.94 -15.21 -2.45
N ILE A 5 6.80 -14.20 -2.58
CA ILE A 5 7.74 -13.78 -1.53
C ILE A 5 7.03 -13.30 -0.26
N PHE A 6 5.89 -12.62 -0.37
CA PHE A 6 5.12 -12.18 0.80
C PHE A 6 4.43 -13.34 1.52
N CYS A 7 3.94 -14.35 0.81
CA CYS A 7 3.47 -15.59 1.44
C CYS A 7 4.60 -16.29 2.21
N ALA A 8 5.82 -16.31 1.66
CA ALA A 8 6.98 -16.91 2.31
C ALA A 8 7.38 -16.12 3.58
N ILE A 9 7.24 -14.79 3.60
CA ILE A 9 7.44 -13.96 4.81
C ILE A 9 6.32 -14.21 5.84
N ALA A 10 5.07 -14.29 5.38
CA ALA A 10 3.91 -14.53 6.24
C ALA A 10 3.96 -15.89 6.93
N SER A 11 4.38 -16.94 6.20
CA SER A 11 4.59 -18.30 6.72
C SER A 11 5.89 -18.49 7.51
N ARG A 12 6.75 -17.47 7.58
CA ARG A 12 8.09 -17.51 8.22
C ARG A 12 9.11 -18.42 7.51
N ASP A 13 8.85 -18.82 6.26
CA ASP A 13 9.77 -19.59 5.44
C ASP A 13 11.01 -18.76 5.05
N ILE A 14 10.84 -17.44 4.88
CA ILE A 14 11.94 -16.49 4.73
C ILE A 14 11.89 -15.39 5.78
N HIS A 15 13.05 -14.85 6.12
CA HIS A 15 13.16 -13.81 7.13
C HIS A 15 12.65 -12.46 6.60
N GLY A 16 11.71 -11.86 7.32
CA GLY A 16 11.32 -10.46 7.17
C GLY A 16 11.56 -9.69 8.47
N ARG A 17 11.84 -8.38 8.39
CA ARG A 17 11.93 -7.49 9.56
C ARG A 17 10.51 -7.10 9.99
N ILE A 18 9.85 -8.02 10.66
CA ILE A 18 8.45 -7.88 11.10
C ILE A 18 8.36 -6.81 12.19
N VAL A 19 7.46 -5.86 12.01
CA VAL A 19 7.23 -4.75 12.96
C VAL A 19 5.86 -4.83 13.63
N HIS A 20 4.90 -5.52 13.01
CA HIS A 20 3.56 -5.71 13.56
C HIS A 20 2.86 -6.92 12.93
N GLU A 21 1.93 -7.52 13.66
CA GLU A 21 1.15 -8.67 13.21
C GLU A 21 -0.22 -8.67 13.91
N THR A 22 -1.29 -8.81 13.13
CA THR A 22 -2.67 -9.00 13.62
C THR A 22 -3.10 -10.45 13.33
N GLU A 23 -4.40 -10.75 13.42
CA GLU A 23 -4.91 -12.04 12.94
C GLU A 23 -4.72 -12.20 11.43
N HIS A 24 -5.07 -11.17 10.65
CA HIS A 24 -5.18 -11.23 9.19
C HIS A 24 -4.07 -10.49 8.44
N SER A 25 -3.32 -9.60 9.11
CA SER A 25 -2.30 -8.75 8.49
C SER A 25 -0.91 -8.95 9.10
N LEU A 26 0.11 -8.66 8.31
CA LEU A 26 1.50 -8.65 8.72
C LEU A 26 2.17 -7.39 8.18
N ALA A 27 2.94 -6.70 9.01
CA ALA A 27 3.73 -5.55 8.59
C ALA A 27 5.23 -5.81 8.79
N PHE A 28 6.04 -5.41 7.80
CA PHE A 28 7.49 -5.56 7.83
C PHE A 28 8.18 -4.47 7.00
N LEU A 29 9.45 -4.21 7.32
CA LEU A 29 10.25 -3.24 6.55
C LEU A 29 10.55 -3.76 5.15
N ASP A 30 10.42 -2.88 4.15
CA ASP A 30 10.84 -3.17 2.79
C ASP A 30 12.37 -3.36 2.72
N VAL A 31 12.82 -4.35 1.95
CA VAL A 31 14.25 -4.64 1.75
C VAL A 31 14.90 -3.65 0.79
N ASN A 32 14.12 -3.03 -0.10
CA ASN A 32 14.52 -1.97 -1.01
C ASN A 32 13.75 -0.68 -0.65
N PRO A 33 14.06 -0.06 0.50
CA PRO A 33 13.26 1.03 1.05
C PRO A 33 13.30 2.28 0.16
N LEU A 34 12.15 2.94 -0.01
CA LEU A 34 12.05 4.24 -0.68
C LEU A 34 12.48 5.39 0.23
N ALA A 35 12.35 5.19 1.55
CA ALA A 35 12.77 6.11 2.60
C ALA A 35 13.09 5.31 3.89
N PRO A 36 13.87 5.86 4.83
CA PRO A 36 14.01 5.26 6.16
C PRO A 36 12.64 4.97 6.78
N GLY A 37 12.44 3.75 7.28
CA GLY A 37 11.16 3.32 7.84
C GLY A 37 10.12 2.83 6.83
N HIS A 38 10.42 2.78 5.52
CA HIS A 38 9.52 2.22 4.51
C HIS A 38 9.00 0.83 4.93
N THR A 39 7.70 0.77 5.20
CA THR A 39 7.03 -0.41 5.76
C THR A 39 5.95 -0.87 4.80
N LEU A 40 5.87 -2.18 4.59
CA LEU A 40 4.79 -2.83 3.86
C LEU A 40 3.81 -3.44 4.85
N VAL A 41 2.51 -3.24 4.62
CA VAL A 41 1.43 -3.97 5.31
C VAL A 41 0.74 -4.88 4.30
N VAL A 42 0.69 -6.17 4.58
CA VAL A 42 0.14 -7.19 3.68
C VAL A 42 -0.89 -8.06 4.42
N PRO A 43 -1.93 -8.59 3.74
CA PRO A 43 -2.71 -9.69 4.29
C PRO A 43 -1.80 -10.94 4.40
N LYS A 44 -2.03 -11.78 5.40
CA LYS A 44 -1.27 -13.04 5.56
C LYS A 44 -1.62 -14.05 4.47
N ASP A 45 -2.91 -14.12 4.14
CA ASP A 45 -3.40 -14.90 3.00
C ASP A 45 -3.13 -14.18 1.69
N HIS A 46 -3.04 -14.96 0.61
CA HIS A 46 -2.70 -14.45 -0.70
C HIS A 46 -3.91 -13.89 -1.43
N TYR A 47 -3.85 -12.60 -1.73
CA TYR A 47 -4.80 -11.87 -2.58
C TYR A 47 -3.99 -11.05 -3.57
N ALA A 48 -4.23 -11.21 -4.87
CA ALA A 48 -3.40 -10.58 -5.89
C ALA A 48 -3.68 -9.08 -5.99
N ARG A 49 -4.97 -8.71 -5.91
CA ARG A 49 -5.47 -7.35 -6.05
C ARG A 49 -6.32 -6.93 -4.86
N LEU A 50 -6.44 -5.63 -4.66
CA LEU A 50 -7.25 -5.03 -3.59
C LEU A 50 -8.73 -5.44 -3.70
N ASP A 51 -9.22 -5.59 -4.94
CA ASP A 51 -10.58 -6.04 -5.26
C ASP A 51 -10.81 -7.55 -5.03
N ASP A 52 -9.78 -8.31 -4.66
CA ASP A 52 -9.91 -9.72 -4.24
C ASP A 52 -10.14 -9.86 -2.72
N LEU A 53 -9.96 -8.80 -1.94
CA LEU A 53 -10.02 -8.88 -0.47
C LEU A 53 -11.46 -9.05 0.04
N PRO A 54 -11.71 -10.03 0.93
CA PRO A 54 -12.93 -10.04 1.73
C PRO A 54 -13.00 -8.83 2.66
N ASP A 55 -14.21 -8.35 2.95
CA ASP A 55 -14.47 -7.16 3.79
C ASP A 55 -13.72 -7.18 5.13
N GLU A 56 -13.70 -8.33 5.81
CA GLU A 56 -13.03 -8.50 7.10
C GLU A 56 -11.51 -8.30 6.98
N ILE A 57 -10.90 -8.84 5.92
CA ILE A 57 -9.46 -8.76 5.68
C ILE A 57 -9.09 -7.34 5.25
N SER A 58 -9.90 -6.71 4.39
CA SER A 58 -9.74 -5.31 3.99
C SER A 58 -9.80 -4.38 5.21
N ALA A 59 -10.78 -4.57 6.09
CA ALA A 59 -10.92 -3.77 7.30
C ALA A 59 -9.74 -3.93 8.26
N ASP A 60 -9.23 -5.15 8.45
CA ASP A 60 -8.05 -5.40 9.28
C ASP A 60 -6.77 -4.79 8.67
N LEU A 61 -6.59 -4.92 7.35
CA LEU A 61 -5.45 -4.37 6.62
C LEU A 61 -5.35 -2.84 6.79
N PHE A 62 -6.44 -2.12 6.51
CA PHE A 62 -6.44 -0.66 6.62
C PHE A 62 -6.42 -0.15 8.07
N ARG A 63 -7.00 -0.91 9.02
CA ARG A 63 -6.82 -0.61 10.45
C ARG A 63 -5.36 -0.74 10.88
N THR A 64 -4.68 -1.76 10.38
CA THR A 64 -3.24 -1.96 10.64
C THR A 64 -2.41 -0.81 10.06
N VAL A 65 -2.76 -0.32 8.86
CA VAL A 65 -2.11 0.86 8.26
C VAL A 65 -2.31 2.11 9.12
N ASP A 66 -3.56 2.40 9.51
CA ASP A 66 -3.90 3.54 10.38
C ASP A 66 -3.12 3.53 11.70
N GLU A 67 -2.99 2.35 12.34
CA GLU A 67 -2.23 2.18 13.57
C GLU A 67 -0.71 2.39 13.38
N LEU A 68 -0.17 2.03 12.21
CA LEU A 68 1.26 2.05 11.95
C LEU A 68 1.79 3.38 11.45
N VAL A 69 1.03 4.17 10.69
CA VAL A 69 1.47 5.47 10.17
C VAL A 69 2.14 6.34 11.25
N PRO A 70 1.50 6.68 12.39
CA PRO A 70 2.13 7.54 13.40
C PRO A 70 3.33 6.87 14.08
N ARG A 71 3.34 5.53 14.19
CA ARG A 71 4.46 4.79 14.80
C ARG A 71 5.68 4.78 13.90
N VAL A 72 5.47 4.65 12.60
CA VAL A 72 6.56 4.70 11.61
C VAL A 72 7.13 6.11 11.60
N GLU A 73 6.31 7.16 11.60
CA GLU A 73 6.78 8.55 11.67
C GLU A 73 7.63 8.79 12.93
N GLU A 74 7.12 8.40 14.11
CA GLU A 74 7.85 8.53 15.38
C GLU A 74 9.17 7.75 15.40
N ALA A 75 9.20 6.55 14.81
CA ALA A 75 10.37 5.68 14.85
C ALA A 75 11.56 6.21 14.04
N VAL A 76 11.32 7.10 13.07
CA VAL A 76 12.37 7.65 12.19
C VAL A 76 12.43 9.17 12.20
N ASP A 77 11.68 9.83 13.08
CA ASP A 77 11.54 11.28 13.16
C ASP A 77 11.12 11.91 11.80
N ALA A 78 10.13 11.32 11.13
CA ALA A 78 9.60 11.85 9.87
C ALA A 78 8.59 12.99 10.07
N ASP A 79 8.50 13.87 9.08
CA ASP A 79 7.60 15.03 9.08
C ASP A 79 6.19 14.68 8.60
N ALA A 80 6.08 13.66 7.73
CA ALA A 80 4.82 13.18 7.16
C ALA A 80 4.98 11.77 6.57
N THR A 81 3.92 11.27 5.91
CA THR A 81 3.91 9.95 5.25
C THR A 81 3.14 10.00 3.93
N ASN A 82 3.60 9.25 2.92
CA ASN A 82 2.75 8.80 1.81
C ASN A 82 2.31 7.36 2.04
N VAL A 83 1.02 7.12 1.81
CA VAL A 83 0.43 5.77 1.85
C VAL A 83 -0.10 5.45 0.46
N GLY A 84 0.27 4.27 -0.08
CA GLY A 84 -0.05 3.92 -1.46
C GLY A 84 -0.12 2.42 -1.72
N ILE A 85 -0.84 2.03 -2.77
CA ILE A 85 -0.99 0.65 -3.23
C ILE A 85 -0.92 0.65 -4.75
N ASN A 86 -0.13 -0.25 -5.33
CA ASN A 86 -0.17 -0.54 -6.76
C ASN A 86 -1.12 -1.73 -6.98
N ASN A 87 -2.25 -1.50 -7.65
CA ASN A 87 -3.29 -2.53 -7.87
C ASN A 87 -3.32 -3.04 -9.32
N GLY A 88 -2.42 -3.96 -9.63
CA GLY A 88 -2.24 -4.61 -10.93
C GLY A 88 -0.95 -4.18 -11.66
N PRO A 89 -0.45 -4.99 -12.62
CA PRO A 89 0.83 -4.73 -13.28
C PRO A 89 0.91 -3.38 -14.00
N ALA A 90 -0.19 -2.91 -14.60
CA ALA A 90 -0.25 -1.61 -15.28
C ALA A 90 -0.08 -0.42 -14.33
N ALA A 91 -0.36 -0.61 -13.03
CA ALA A 91 -0.13 0.37 -11.97
C ALA A 91 1.27 0.22 -11.33
N GLY A 92 2.14 -0.64 -11.87
CA GLY A 92 3.48 -0.89 -11.33
C GLY A 92 3.51 -1.90 -10.17
N GLN A 93 2.51 -2.78 -10.04
CA GLN A 93 2.56 -3.86 -9.05
C GLN A 93 3.56 -4.94 -9.49
N GLU A 94 4.67 -5.06 -8.78
CA GLU A 94 5.70 -6.06 -9.08
C GLU A 94 5.46 -7.41 -8.38
N VAL A 95 4.96 -7.36 -7.14
CA VAL A 95 4.55 -8.56 -6.38
C VAL A 95 3.03 -8.64 -6.40
N GLU A 96 2.49 -9.68 -7.04
CA GLU A 96 1.05 -9.98 -7.11
C GLU A 96 0.49 -10.50 -5.78
N HIS A 97 0.66 -9.71 -4.72
CA HIS A 97 0.10 -9.90 -3.39
C HIS A 97 -0.15 -8.51 -2.82
N VAL A 98 -1.36 -8.20 -2.37
CA VAL A 98 -1.72 -6.86 -1.89
C VAL A 98 -0.74 -6.36 -0.83
N HIS A 99 -0.17 -5.18 -1.05
CA HIS A 99 0.73 -4.55 -0.09
C HIS A 99 0.50 -3.05 -0.08
N VAL A 100 0.27 -2.52 1.13
CA VAL A 100 0.20 -1.09 1.37
C VAL A 100 1.57 -0.60 1.74
N HIS A 101 2.09 0.34 0.96
CA HIS A 101 3.31 1.07 1.26
C HIS A 101 2.99 2.17 2.28
N ILE A 102 3.75 2.20 3.37
CA ILE A 102 3.84 3.33 4.30
C ILE A 102 5.25 3.91 4.10
N VAL A 103 5.35 5.04 3.41
CA VAL A 103 6.61 5.68 3.05
C VAL A 103 6.75 6.98 3.83
N PRO A 104 7.61 7.02 4.86
CA PRO A 104 7.86 8.24 5.62
C PRO A 104 8.51 9.31 4.75
N ARG A 105 8.19 10.58 5.04
CA ARG A 105 8.60 11.75 4.29
C ARG A 105 9.29 12.74 5.20
N PHE A 106 10.33 13.36 4.68
CA PHE A 106 11.13 14.35 5.38
C PHE A 106 11.20 15.65 4.57
N GLU A 107 11.39 16.77 5.24
CA GLU A 107 11.72 18.04 4.58
C GLU A 107 12.92 17.84 3.63
N ASP A 108 12.77 18.28 2.38
CA ASP A 108 13.78 18.22 1.32
C ASP A 108 14.28 16.79 0.92
N ASP A 109 13.49 15.73 1.17
CA ASP A 109 13.86 14.33 0.81
C ASP A 109 13.78 13.99 -0.70
N GLY A 110 13.23 14.90 -1.51
CA GLY A 110 13.06 14.71 -2.96
C GLY A 110 11.91 13.79 -3.38
N GLY A 111 11.08 13.31 -2.44
CA GLY A 111 9.87 12.56 -2.77
C GLY A 111 8.75 13.46 -3.28
N ASN A 112 7.71 12.87 -3.87
CA ASN A 112 6.64 13.59 -4.58
C ASN A 112 5.25 13.28 -4.01
N PRO A 113 4.25 14.15 -4.21
CA PRO A 113 2.86 13.85 -3.85
C PRO A 113 2.27 12.77 -4.77
N ILE A 114 1.14 12.19 -4.37
CA ILE A 114 0.44 11.15 -5.14
C ILE A 114 0.13 11.56 -6.59
N HIS A 115 -0.11 12.85 -6.83
CA HIS A 115 -0.37 13.40 -8.17
C HIS A 115 0.76 13.13 -9.18
N ALA A 116 2.01 12.95 -8.70
CA ALA A 116 3.15 12.66 -9.56
C ALA A 116 3.25 11.19 -10.00
N VAL A 117 2.34 10.32 -9.53
CA VAL A 117 2.24 8.93 -10.02
C VAL A 117 1.63 8.90 -11.43
N ALA A 118 0.74 9.85 -11.74
CA ALA A 118 0.20 10.01 -13.09
C ALA A 118 1.17 10.78 -13.99
N GLY A 119 1.09 10.54 -15.30
CA GLY A 119 1.79 11.32 -16.31
C GLY A 119 1.08 12.64 -16.56
N ASP A 120 0.56 12.82 -17.77
CA ASP A 120 -0.20 14.01 -18.10
C ASP A 120 -1.57 14.02 -17.40
N VAL A 121 -1.97 15.21 -16.93
CA VAL A 121 -3.33 15.42 -16.42
C VAL A 121 -4.29 15.34 -17.61
N PRO A 122 -5.33 14.48 -17.55
CA PRO A 122 -6.29 14.38 -18.63
C PRO A 122 -7.10 15.68 -18.76
N ASP A 123 -7.31 16.13 -20.00
CA ASP A 123 -8.19 17.25 -20.31
C ASP A 123 -9.61 16.70 -20.53
N LEU A 124 -10.42 16.71 -19.46
CA LEU A 124 -11.79 16.20 -19.45
C LEU A 124 -12.78 17.36 -19.40
N SER A 125 -13.84 17.27 -20.21
CA SER A 125 -14.97 18.20 -20.14
C SER A 125 -15.87 17.93 -18.93
N ASP A 126 -16.66 18.93 -18.53
CA ASP A 126 -17.65 18.78 -17.45
C ASP A 126 -18.66 17.66 -17.77
N GLU A 127 -19.07 17.53 -19.04
CA GLU A 127 -19.98 16.46 -19.49
C GLU A 127 -19.36 15.06 -19.31
N GLU A 128 -18.08 14.89 -19.68
CA GLU A 128 -17.36 13.63 -19.45
C GLU A 128 -17.23 13.32 -17.95
N MET A 129 -16.99 14.33 -17.12
CA MET A 129 -16.91 14.17 -15.67
C MET A 129 -18.26 13.75 -15.06
N ASP A 130 -19.36 14.37 -15.50
CA ASP A 130 -20.72 14.04 -15.05
C ASP A 130 -21.11 12.61 -15.44
N ASP A 131 -20.76 12.18 -16.66
CA ASP A 131 -21.00 10.81 -17.13
C ASP A 131 -20.23 9.77 -16.31
N ILE A 132 -18.96 10.07 -15.96
CA ILE A 132 -18.14 9.23 -15.08
C ILE A 132 -18.76 9.16 -13.67
N GLU A 133 -19.18 10.30 -13.11
CA GLU A 133 -19.84 10.34 -11.79
C GLU A 133 -21.10 9.48 -11.76
N ALA A 134 -21.96 9.60 -12.78
CA ALA A 134 -23.19 8.83 -12.90
C ALA A 134 -22.93 7.32 -12.99
N ALA A 135 -21.87 6.91 -13.71
CA ALA A 135 -21.48 5.52 -13.82
C ALA A 135 -20.97 4.93 -12.49
N LEU A 136 -20.24 5.72 -11.69
CA LEU A 136 -19.69 5.27 -10.41
C LEU A 136 -20.72 5.28 -9.27
N SER A 137 -21.66 6.23 -9.29
CA SER A 137 -22.67 6.37 -8.23
C SER A 137 -23.78 5.32 -8.28
N GLY A 138 -23.81 4.48 -9.32
CA GLY A 138 -24.74 3.36 -9.47
C GLY A 138 -24.33 2.07 -8.75
N LEU A 139 -23.22 2.10 -7.99
CA LEU A 139 -22.69 0.98 -7.20
C LEU A 139 -23.34 0.85 -5.83
#